data_AF-A0A2E8RDA2-F1
#
_entry.id   AF-A0A2E8RDA2-F1
#
_cell.length_a   1.000
_cell.length_b   1.000
_cell.length_c   1.000
_cell.angle_alpha   90.00
_cell.angle_beta   90.00
_cell.angle_gamma   90.00
#
_symmetry.space_group_name_H-M   'P 1'
#
loop_
_entity.id
_entity.type
_entity.pdbx_description
1 polymer ?
#
loop_
_entity_poly.entity_id
_entity_poly.type
_entity_poly.pdbx_seq_one_letter_code
_entity_poly.pdbx_strand_id
1 'polypeptide(L)'
;MKMLSVKYDHTKNNGNSMTSHLMFVIPSEISEGFPSDLDSARSGYEELFQITKPSKLTLLQVSSSSPSEAIPKGIEELLIELQMDNLLGKTEVKKIPELNIWTNKWEPSNFLRNYFQPLSHIFHPSDKMLFFVGTGSGWIQAFMIQLAISVGGEIYCNTPKDEDGSRSLRNLNSVTRGISGYRRLFGNKSFNQKPARTHRLARNLLVKLLEGGKYNDKWIHARMISGSDYLPNSQGISATVSSITDLIISIDTEDGKAYSLTPEGLIAAIETRNHHCNVFGTSYQDSPKTYIKSDSKFARGVITCANFYKKLNTLEDDDYNAMMNNLASPDAISVLFSKIQNSGASQFEISQHPPSVTDVFSNREITFVSSGESLITPEWNPNSHLMDLHEWLSSLSENNISWSSDISVASAFDRILMTILCHLLDIQITYRLKKEISVPEGIIPRLEKFIFPSYTEWRAIQDFVNGTLFDNEIETLIKSISNPLQLVTKEDYETITETLQKNKSRLDKKLIDTGLFEEASIAGKTSTSARISGWKLNDKGKFFHEFLTNR
;
A
#
# COMPACT_ATOMS: atom_id res chain seq x y z
N MET A 1 7.65 5.67 51.42
CA MET A 1 6.87 5.31 50.21
C MET A 1 7.75 5.64 49.00
N LYS A 2 8.27 4.62 48.31
CA LYS A 2 9.14 4.78 47.13
C LYS A 2 8.26 5.04 45.89
N MET A 3 8.38 6.22 45.27
CA MET A 3 7.88 6.47 43.91
C MET A 3 8.90 5.91 42.92
N LEU A 4 8.51 4.90 42.15
CA LEU A 4 9.25 4.43 40.98
C LEU A 4 8.96 5.39 39.82
N SER A 5 9.90 6.29 39.52
CA SER A 5 9.95 7.00 38.24
C SER A 5 10.50 6.05 37.18
N VAL A 6 9.65 5.59 36.26
CA VAL A 6 10.12 4.93 35.04
C VAL A 6 10.46 6.05 34.05
N LYS A 7 11.73 6.44 34.01
CA LYS A 7 12.32 7.17 32.88
C LYS A 7 12.45 6.18 31.73
N TYR A 8 11.76 6.43 30.63
CA TYR A 8 12.10 5.81 29.35
C TYR A 8 13.34 6.53 28.81
N ASP A 9 14.50 5.91 28.98
CA ASP A 9 15.75 6.31 28.34
C ASP A 9 15.69 5.99 26.84
N HIS A 10 15.33 6.98 26.03
CA HIS A 10 15.69 7.02 24.61
C HIS A 10 17.08 7.65 24.44
N THR A 11 18.09 7.19 25.17
CA THR A 11 19.51 7.50 24.87
C THR A 11 20.44 6.38 25.36
N LYS A 12 20.25 5.18 24.82
CA LYS A 12 21.38 4.26 24.60
C LYS A 12 21.48 3.94 23.11
N ASN A 13 21.90 4.95 22.35
CA ASN A 13 22.68 4.72 21.15
C ASN A 13 24.02 4.11 21.59
N ASN A 14 24.03 2.79 21.79
CA ASN A 14 25.23 2.04 21.43
C ASN A 14 25.38 2.23 19.91
N GLY A 15 26.56 2.65 19.46
CA GLY A 15 26.85 3.04 18.07
C GLY A 15 26.77 1.91 17.05
N ASN A 16 25.65 1.21 16.96
CA ASN A 16 25.29 0.43 15.78
C ASN A 16 24.59 1.37 14.82
N SER A 17 25.26 1.79 13.75
CA SER A 17 24.59 2.48 12.65
C SER A 17 23.44 1.60 12.17
N MET A 18 22.23 2.13 12.12
CA MET A 18 21.08 1.43 11.55
C MET A 18 21.44 0.96 10.13
N THR A 19 21.37 -0.34 9.89
CA THR A 19 21.73 -0.97 8.61
C THR A 19 20.68 -0.60 7.56
N SER A 20 21.09 0.03 6.46
CA SER A 20 20.21 0.33 5.32
C SER A 20 20.22 -0.83 4.33
N HIS A 21 19.05 -1.26 3.86
CA HIS A 21 18.90 -2.32 2.86
C HIS A 21 18.15 -1.78 1.66
N LEU A 22 18.80 -1.70 0.51
CA LEU A 22 18.19 -1.25 -0.74
C LEU A 22 17.71 -2.44 -1.57
N MET A 23 16.46 -2.39 -2.02
CA MET A 23 15.83 -3.39 -2.86
C MET A 23 15.29 -2.77 -4.14
N PHE A 24 15.56 -3.38 -5.30
CA PHE A 24 14.98 -2.93 -6.57
C PHE A 24 14.92 -4.03 -7.63
N VAL A 25 14.09 -3.80 -8.64
CA VAL A 25 13.89 -4.71 -9.77
C VAL A 25 14.90 -4.43 -10.86
N ILE A 26 15.64 -5.45 -11.27
CA ILE A 26 16.48 -5.41 -12.46
C ILE A 26 15.56 -5.53 -13.69
N PRO A 27 15.63 -4.61 -14.66
CA PRO A 27 14.98 -4.78 -15.96
C PRO A 27 15.39 -6.09 -16.64
N SER A 28 14.63 -6.54 -17.64
CA SER A 28 15.07 -7.68 -18.47
C SER A 28 16.32 -7.31 -19.28
N GLU A 29 17.23 -8.25 -19.52
CA GLU A 29 18.46 -8.06 -20.32
C GLU A 29 18.21 -7.47 -21.72
N ILE A 30 17.03 -7.71 -22.28
CA ILE A 30 16.61 -7.20 -23.60
C ILE A 30 15.97 -5.80 -23.54
N SER A 31 15.80 -5.23 -22.34
CA SER A 31 15.23 -3.90 -22.15
C SER A 31 16.32 -2.84 -22.28
N GLU A 32 16.02 -1.71 -22.92
CA GLU A 32 16.91 -0.54 -22.98
C GLU A 32 17.34 0.00 -21.61
N GLY A 33 16.60 -0.33 -20.54
CA GLY A 33 16.93 0.07 -19.17
C GLY A 33 17.87 -0.89 -18.43
N PHE A 34 18.30 -1.99 -19.05
CA PHE A 34 19.17 -2.96 -18.39
C PHE A 34 20.57 -2.38 -18.15
N PRO A 35 21.12 -2.47 -16.93
CA PRO A 35 22.47 -1.96 -16.61
C PRO A 35 23.57 -2.92 -17.12
N SER A 36 23.74 -3.01 -18.44
CA SER A 36 24.74 -3.86 -19.10
C SER A 36 26.18 -3.39 -18.92
N ASP A 37 26.37 -2.09 -18.70
CA ASP A 37 27.65 -1.39 -18.64
C ASP A 37 27.60 -0.24 -17.62
N LEU A 38 28.76 0.34 -17.34
CA LEU A 38 28.88 1.44 -16.38
C LEU A 38 28.01 2.66 -16.72
N ASP A 39 27.90 3.05 -18.00
CA ASP A 39 27.16 4.26 -18.39
C ASP A 39 25.65 4.08 -18.19
N SER A 40 25.10 2.94 -18.60
CA SER A 40 23.70 2.57 -18.36
C SER A 40 23.39 2.45 -16.87
N ALA A 41 24.31 1.88 -16.08
CA ALA A 41 24.18 1.82 -14.63
C ALA A 41 24.24 3.21 -13.97
N ARG A 42 25.18 4.07 -14.38
CA ARG A 42 25.31 5.43 -13.85
C ARG A 42 24.03 6.22 -14.04
N SER A 43 23.51 6.24 -15.27
CA SER A 43 22.26 6.95 -15.63
C SER A 43 21.04 6.47 -14.81
N GLY A 44 21.03 5.20 -14.40
CA GLY A 44 19.92 4.62 -13.65
C GLY A 44 20.04 4.69 -12.13
N TYR A 45 21.25 4.53 -11.58
CA TYR A 45 21.43 4.11 -10.18
C TYR A 45 22.54 4.87 -9.42
N GLU A 46 23.35 5.70 -10.07
CA GLU A 46 24.46 6.40 -9.40
C GLU A 46 23.96 7.29 -8.26
N GLU A 47 23.01 8.19 -8.56
CA GLU A 47 22.44 9.10 -7.57
C GLU A 47 21.75 8.31 -6.43
N LEU A 48 21.08 7.21 -6.76
CA LEU A 48 20.47 6.30 -5.78
C LEU A 48 21.50 5.78 -4.80
N PHE A 49 22.63 5.22 -5.26
CA PHE A 49 23.67 4.70 -4.38
C PHE A 49 24.34 5.81 -3.56
N GLN A 50 24.65 6.96 -4.17
CA GLN A 50 25.28 8.09 -3.49
C GLN A 50 24.40 8.67 -2.36
N ILE A 51 23.09 8.79 -2.59
CA ILE A 51 22.14 9.32 -1.61
C ILE A 51 21.83 8.28 -0.53
N THR A 52 21.54 7.04 -0.92
CA THR A 52 21.06 6.02 0.02
C THR A 52 22.16 5.35 0.83
N LYS A 53 23.38 5.26 0.28
CA LYS A 53 24.55 4.59 0.86
C LYS A 53 24.15 3.27 1.54
N PRO A 54 23.60 2.30 0.77
CA PRO A 54 23.07 1.09 1.35
C PRO A 54 24.18 0.27 2.01
N SER A 55 23.81 -0.52 3.01
CA SER A 55 24.71 -1.49 3.66
C SER A 55 24.50 -2.94 3.18
N LYS A 56 23.36 -3.18 2.51
CA LYS A 56 22.94 -4.44 1.88
C LYS A 56 22.14 -4.14 0.62
N LEU A 57 22.19 -5.05 -0.34
CA LEU A 57 21.44 -4.94 -1.60
C LEU A 57 20.63 -6.21 -1.88
N THR A 58 19.39 -6.05 -2.31
CA THR A 58 18.63 -7.14 -2.93
C THR A 58 18.16 -6.71 -4.31
N LEU A 59 18.58 -7.48 -5.32
CA LEU A 59 18.19 -7.26 -6.70
C LEU A 59 17.14 -8.29 -7.10
N LEU A 60 15.96 -7.84 -7.52
CA LEU A 60 14.88 -8.72 -7.93
C LEU A 60 14.94 -8.93 -9.44
N GLN A 61 15.02 -10.19 -9.87
CA GLN A 61 15.03 -10.57 -11.28
C GLN A 61 13.76 -11.36 -11.62
N VAL A 62 13.05 -10.96 -12.68
CA VAL A 62 11.89 -11.70 -13.17
C VAL A 62 12.38 -12.86 -14.05
N SER A 63 11.96 -14.08 -13.71
CA SER A 63 12.55 -15.35 -14.18
C SER A 63 12.37 -15.70 -15.66
N SER A 64 11.88 -14.78 -16.51
CA SER A 64 11.79 -14.95 -17.97
C SER A 64 13.10 -14.62 -18.71
N SER A 65 14.11 -14.12 -17.98
CA SER A 65 15.47 -13.86 -18.48
C SER A 65 16.46 -14.87 -17.87
N SER A 66 17.51 -15.22 -18.61
CA SER A 66 18.57 -16.21 -18.34
C SER A 66 18.90 -16.51 -16.86
N PRO A 67 19.36 -17.73 -16.53
CA PRO A 67 19.49 -18.23 -15.14
C PRO A 67 20.53 -17.52 -14.25
N SER A 68 21.14 -16.44 -14.70
CA SER A 68 22.22 -15.76 -13.98
C SER A 68 21.75 -15.22 -12.63
N GLU A 69 22.33 -15.71 -11.54
CA GLU A 69 22.19 -15.12 -10.19
C GLU A 69 23.26 -14.06 -9.93
N ALA A 70 23.94 -13.62 -10.99
CA ALA A 70 25.00 -12.62 -10.90
C ALA A 70 24.42 -11.21 -10.87
N ILE A 71 25.17 -10.31 -10.23
CA ILE A 71 24.91 -8.88 -10.27
C ILE A 71 25.14 -8.42 -11.72
N PRO A 72 24.28 -7.57 -12.30
CA PRO A 72 24.55 -7.02 -13.63
C PRO A 72 25.90 -6.31 -13.68
N LYS A 73 26.68 -6.56 -14.73
CA LYS A 73 28.04 -6.04 -14.88
C LYS A 73 28.14 -4.52 -14.67
N GLY A 74 27.19 -3.75 -15.22
CA GLY A 74 27.17 -2.30 -15.03
C GLY A 74 27.00 -1.87 -13.58
N ILE A 75 26.20 -2.61 -12.79
CA ILE A 75 26.03 -2.36 -11.36
C ILE A 75 27.32 -2.73 -10.60
N GLU A 76 27.99 -3.82 -10.97
CA GLU A 76 29.27 -4.20 -10.36
C GLU A 76 30.32 -3.10 -10.58
N GLU A 77 30.50 -2.67 -11.83
CA GLU A 77 31.43 -1.60 -12.20
C GLU A 77 31.12 -0.29 -11.47
N LEU A 78 29.84 0.06 -11.35
CA LEU A 78 29.41 1.27 -10.64
C LEU A 78 29.69 1.20 -9.13
N LEU A 79 29.45 0.04 -8.49
CA LEU A 79 29.75 -0.13 -7.07
C LEU A 79 31.26 0.00 -6.79
N ILE A 80 32.10 -0.51 -7.68
CA ILE A 80 33.56 -0.36 -7.59
C ILE A 80 33.96 1.12 -7.73
N GLU A 81 33.42 1.81 -8.72
CA GLU A 81 33.70 3.24 -8.93
C GLU A 81 33.31 4.10 -7.72
N LEU A 82 32.15 3.81 -7.12
CA LEU A 82 31.65 4.52 -5.94
C LEU A 82 32.34 4.10 -4.64
N GLN A 83 33.37 3.24 -4.70
CA GLN A 83 34.10 2.70 -3.54
C GLN A 83 33.18 1.95 -2.56
N MET A 84 32.19 1.25 -3.10
CA MET A 84 31.22 0.43 -2.37
C MET A 84 31.43 -1.07 -2.66
N ASP A 85 32.66 -1.50 -2.93
CA ASP A 85 33.02 -2.90 -3.25
C ASP A 85 32.55 -3.89 -2.17
N ASN A 86 32.48 -3.43 -0.93
CA ASN A 86 31.98 -4.21 0.21
C ASN A 86 30.50 -4.65 0.05
N LEU A 87 29.72 -3.99 -0.82
CA LEU A 87 28.36 -4.37 -1.14
C LEU A 87 28.28 -5.56 -2.10
N LEU A 88 29.30 -5.82 -2.91
CA LEU A 88 29.31 -6.97 -3.82
C LEU A 88 29.12 -8.28 -3.04
N GLY A 89 29.82 -8.43 -1.91
CA GLY A 89 29.66 -9.57 -1.00
C GLY A 89 28.40 -9.56 -0.11
N LYS A 90 27.59 -8.50 -0.18
CA LYS A 90 26.34 -8.31 0.58
C LYS A 90 25.14 -8.08 -0.33
N THR A 91 25.29 -8.36 -1.62
CA THR A 91 24.23 -8.25 -2.62
C THR A 91 23.64 -9.62 -2.83
N GLU A 92 22.32 -9.68 -2.85
CA GLU A 92 21.57 -10.90 -3.12
C GLU A 92 20.69 -10.71 -4.34
N VAL A 93 20.85 -11.55 -5.36
CA VAL A 93 19.94 -11.58 -6.51
C VAL A 93 18.84 -12.60 -6.24
N LYS A 94 17.59 -12.14 -6.13
CA LYS A 94 16.42 -12.98 -5.90
C LYS A 94 15.59 -13.10 -7.18
N LYS A 95 15.38 -14.34 -7.61
CA LYS A 95 14.45 -14.63 -8.71
C LYS A 95 13.02 -14.61 -8.20
N ILE A 96 12.16 -13.90 -8.92
CA ILE A 96 10.72 -13.87 -8.69
C ILE A 96 10.04 -14.42 -9.95
N PRO A 97 9.09 -15.37 -9.81
CA PRO A 97 8.38 -15.93 -10.94
C PRO A 97 7.67 -14.85 -11.75
N GLU A 98 7.61 -15.02 -13.06
CA GLU A 98 6.72 -14.21 -13.87
C GLU A 98 5.26 -14.44 -13.47
N LEU A 99 4.44 -13.39 -13.58
CA LEU A 99 3.04 -13.46 -13.28
C LEU A 99 2.32 -14.40 -14.27
N ASN A 100 1.98 -15.60 -13.82
CA ASN A 100 1.12 -16.50 -14.58
C ASN A 100 -0.36 -16.12 -14.35
N ILE A 101 -0.94 -15.39 -15.31
CA ILE A 101 -2.36 -15.01 -15.23
C ILE A 101 -3.32 -16.15 -15.58
N TRP A 102 -2.85 -17.28 -16.10
CA TRP A 102 -3.70 -18.41 -16.54
C TRP A 102 -3.96 -19.43 -15.44
N THR A 103 -3.13 -19.44 -14.39
CA THR A 103 -3.38 -20.20 -13.17
C THR A 103 -4.45 -19.48 -12.36
N ASN A 104 -5.69 -19.84 -12.68
CA ASN A 104 -6.94 -19.26 -12.21
C ASN A 104 -7.00 -19.00 -10.68
N LYS A 105 -7.54 -17.82 -10.36
CA LYS A 105 -7.86 -17.24 -9.04
C LYS A 105 -6.66 -16.73 -8.25
N TRP A 106 -6.80 -15.49 -7.78
CA TRP A 106 -6.05 -15.00 -6.62
C TRP A 106 -6.27 -16.00 -5.49
N GLU A 107 -5.27 -16.83 -5.24
CA GLU A 107 -5.16 -17.60 -4.02
C GLU A 107 -4.13 -16.89 -3.15
N PRO A 108 -4.53 -16.33 -1.99
CA PRO A 108 -3.64 -15.61 -1.10
C PRO A 108 -2.35 -16.38 -0.80
N SER A 109 -2.48 -17.71 -0.66
CA SER A 109 -1.39 -18.63 -0.40
C SER A 109 -0.38 -18.74 -1.55
N ASN A 110 -0.85 -18.79 -2.80
CA ASN A 110 0.04 -18.83 -3.97
C ASN A 110 0.81 -17.51 -4.11
N PHE A 111 0.14 -16.38 -3.87
CA PHE A 111 0.80 -15.08 -3.91
C PHE A 111 1.91 -14.98 -2.85
N LEU A 112 1.62 -15.34 -1.60
CA LEU A 112 2.64 -15.28 -0.57
C LEU A 112 3.80 -16.22 -0.83
N ARG A 113 3.51 -17.49 -1.10
CA ARG A 113 4.53 -18.51 -1.28
C ARG A 113 5.49 -18.14 -2.41
N ASN A 114 4.96 -17.60 -3.50
CA ASN A 114 5.73 -17.33 -4.70
C ASN A 114 6.39 -15.94 -4.69
N TYR A 115 5.82 -14.94 -4.01
CA TYR A 115 6.29 -13.55 -4.09
C TYR A 115 6.76 -12.97 -2.74
N PHE A 116 6.06 -13.21 -1.62
CA PHE A 116 6.42 -12.63 -0.32
C PHE A 116 7.38 -13.51 0.50
N GLN A 117 7.11 -14.80 0.64
CA GLN A 117 7.93 -15.75 1.39
C GLN A 117 9.41 -15.73 0.98
N PRO A 118 9.75 -15.66 -0.34
CA PRO A 118 11.14 -15.54 -0.78
C PRO A 118 11.84 -14.26 -0.31
N LEU A 119 11.09 -13.21 0.05
CA LEU A 119 11.62 -11.94 0.54
C LEU A 119 11.50 -11.79 2.06
N SER A 120 10.70 -12.63 2.73
CA SER A 120 10.32 -12.45 4.13
C SER A 120 11.48 -12.44 5.13
N HIS A 121 12.61 -13.09 4.81
CA HIS A 121 13.81 -13.12 5.66
C HIS A 121 14.65 -11.84 5.54
N ILE A 122 14.40 -11.01 4.52
CA ILE A 122 15.12 -9.76 4.27
C ILE A 122 14.66 -8.67 5.26
N PHE A 123 13.40 -8.74 5.68
CA PHE A 123 12.79 -7.71 6.52
C PHE A 123 13.16 -7.93 7.99
N HIS A 124 14.14 -7.17 8.45
CA HIS A 124 14.49 -7.09 9.86
C HIS A 124 14.00 -5.77 10.47
N PRO A 125 13.38 -5.78 11.67
CA PRO A 125 12.93 -4.56 12.33
C PRO A 125 14.04 -3.53 12.62
N SER A 126 15.30 -3.97 12.63
CA SER A 126 16.48 -3.11 12.82
C SER A 126 16.97 -2.44 11.54
N ASP A 127 16.52 -2.93 10.37
CA ASP A 127 17.03 -2.48 9.08
C ASP A 127 16.14 -1.34 8.53
N LYS A 128 16.78 -0.30 8.01
CA LYS A 128 16.10 0.74 7.24
C LYS A 128 15.90 0.22 5.82
N MET A 129 14.69 -0.20 5.51
CA MET A 129 14.33 -0.72 4.18
C MET A 129 14.14 0.43 3.18
N LEU A 130 14.80 0.32 2.03
CA LEU A 130 14.71 1.27 0.91
C LEU A 130 14.29 0.51 -0.34
N PHE A 131 13.35 1.06 -1.09
CA PHE A 131 12.79 0.46 -2.30
C PHE A 131 13.00 1.42 -3.45
N PHE A 132 13.69 1.00 -4.51
CA PHE A 132 13.71 1.74 -5.76
C PHE A 132 12.72 1.12 -6.76
N VAL A 133 11.77 1.94 -7.20
CA VAL A 133 10.62 1.56 -8.03
C VAL A 133 10.59 2.39 -9.31
N GLY A 134 9.81 1.95 -10.31
CA GLY A 134 9.73 2.62 -11.62
C GLY A 134 10.29 1.78 -12.77
N THR A 135 10.99 0.70 -12.47
CA THR A 135 11.45 -0.31 -13.43
C THR A 135 10.56 -1.55 -13.41
N GLY A 136 10.52 -2.27 -14.54
CA GLY A 136 9.78 -3.52 -14.68
C GLY A 136 8.33 -3.36 -15.15
N SER A 137 7.58 -4.46 -15.08
CA SER A 137 6.16 -4.49 -15.43
C SER A 137 5.31 -3.70 -14.42
N GLY A 138 4.09 -3.33 -14.81
CA GLY A 138 3.15 -2.70 -13.88
C GLY A 138 2.83 -3.57 -12.66
N TRP A 139 2.88 -4.92 -12.81
CA TRP A 139 2.60 -5.81 -11.70
C TRP A 139 3.70 -5.77 -10.63
N ILE A 140 4.97 -5.86 -11.02
CA ILE A 140 6.09 -5.91 -10.06
C ILE A 140 6.26 -4.56 -9.40
N GLN A 141 5.99 -3.48 -10.14
CA GLN A 141 5.99 -2.14 -9.61
C GLN A 141 4.96 -2.00 -8.49
N ALA A 142 3.70 -2.42 -8.73
CA ALA A 142 2.66 -2.35 -7.72
C ALA A 142 2.95 -3.24 -6.51
N PHE A 143 3.46 -4.46 -6.76
CA PHE A 143 3.93 -5.36 -5.70
C PHE A 143 4.98 -4.69 -4.80
N MET A 144 6.02 -4.11 -5.40
CA MET A 144 7.11 -3.45 -4.68
C MET A 144 6.63 -2.25 -3.86
N ILE A 145 5.71 -1.46 -4.39
CA ILE A 145 5.13 -0.32 -3.69
C ILE A 145 4.29 -0.79 -2.49
N GLN A 146 3.40 -1.75 -2.68
CA GLN A 146 2.57 -2.28 -1.58
C GLN A 146 3.43 -2.95 -0.51
N LEU A 147 4.48 -3.66 -0.91
CA LEU A 147 5.47 -4.24 -0.01
C LEU A 147 6.22 -3.16 0.78
N ALA A 148 6.69 -2.10 0.10
CA ALA A 148 7.37 -0.97 0.74
C ALA A 148 6.48 -0.30 1.80
N ILE A 149 5.22 0.00 1.46
CA ILE A 149 4.23 0.55 2.40
C ILE A 149 4.04 -0.40 3.61
N SER A 150 3.90 -1.70 3.33
CA SER A 150 3.64 -2.71 4.36
C SER A 150 4.81 -2.85 5.33
N VAL A 151 6.05 -2.87 4.84
CA VAL A 151 7.22 -2.96 5.74
C VAL A 151 7.64 -1.60 6.32
N GLY A 152 7.01 -0.50 5.89
CA GLY A 152 7.38 0.86 6.30
C GLY A 152 8.72 1.32 5.71
N GLY A 153 9.03 0.89 4.49
CA GLY A 153 10.23 1.28 3.76
C GLY A 153 10.11 2.65 3.09
N GLU A 154 11.26 3.22 2.73
CA GLU A 154 11.34 4.44 1.89
C GLU A 154 11.24 4.08 0.41
N ILE A 155 10.49 4.87 -0.36
CA ILE A 155 10.28 4.65 -1.79
C ILE A 155 11.04 5.70 -2.58
N TYR A 156 11.89 5.24 -3.49
CA TYR A 156 12.67 6.04 -4.41
C TYR A 156 12.27 5.72 -5.85
N CYS A 157 12.32 6.70 -6.74
CA CYS A 157 12.15 6.51 -8.18
C CYS A 157 12.90 7.61 -8.94
N ASN A 158 13.20 7.38 -10.21
CA ASN A 158 13.79 8.40 -11.07
C ASN A 158 12.71 9.19 -11.78
N THR A 159 12.89 10.50 -11.94
CA THR A 159 12.07 11.36 -12.81
C THR A 159 12.11 10.91 -14.28
N PRO A 160 11.20 11.42 -15.14
CA PRO A 160 11.40 11.32 -16.57
C PRO A 160 12.77 11.88 -16.99
N LYS A 161 13.23 11.45 -18.17
CA LYS A 161 14.45 12.03 -18.78
C LYS A 161 14.19 13.49 -19.16
N ASP A 162 15.16 14.34 -18.85
CA ASP A 162 15.18 15.71 -19.38
C ASP A 162 15.69 15.78 -20.83
N GLU A 163 15.84 16.99 -21.35
CA GLU A 163 16.31 17.24 -22.71
C GLU A 163 17.73 16.71 -22.97
N ASP A 164 18.57 16.64 -21.92
CA ASP A 164 19.94 16.12 -21.96
C ASP A 164 20.00 14.59 -21.72
N GLY A 165 18.85 13.94 -21.52
CA GLY A 165 18.74 12.51 -21.24
C GLY A 165 19.05 12.13 -19.79
N SER A 166 19.27 13.11 -18.92
CA SER A 166 19.54 12.94 -17.49
C SER A 166 18.25 12.69 -16.70
N ARG A 167 18.40 12.10 -15.52
CA ARG A 167 17.31 11.81 -14.58
C ARG A 167 17.71 12.28 -13.20
N SER A 168 16.72 12.64 -12.39
CA SER A 168 16.93 12.93 -10.97
C SER A 168 16.20 11.93 -10.11
N LEU A 169 16.78 11.64 -8.94
CA LEU A 169 16.16 10.78 -7.95
C LEU A 169 15.08 11.57 -7.18
N ARG A 170 13.91 10.95 -7.02
CA ARG A 170 12.83 11.41 -6.14
C ARG A 170 12.65 10.43 -5.00
N ASN A 171 12.52 10.98 -3.80
CA ASN A 171 12.17 10.24 -2.59
C ASN A 171 10.73 10.57 -2.21
N LEU A 172 9.86 9.56 -2.14
CA LEU A 172 8.49 9.68 -1.67
C LEU A 172 8.45 9.50 -0.14
N ASN A 173 9.24 10.30 0.58
CA ASN A 173 9.40 10.15 2.03
C ASN A 173 8.10 10.41 2.80
N SER A 174 7.15 11.10 2.16
CA SER A 174 5.88 11.48 2.75
C SER A 174 5.06 10.24 3.15
N VAL A 175 5.17 9.17 2.37
CA VAL A 175 4.54 7.88 2.63
C VAL A 175 5.12 7.26 3.90
N THR A 176 6.44 7.08 3.97
CA THR A 176 7.12 6.44 5.11
C THR A 176 6.96 7.25 6.39
N ARG A 177 7.08 8.58 6.30
CA ARG A 177 6.88 9.50 7.43
C ARG A 177 5.43 9.52 7.89
N GLY A 178 4.46 9.52 6.97
CA GLY A 178 3.04 9.43 7.29
C GLY A 178 2.69 8.13 8.02
N ILE A 179 3.16 6.98 7.52
CA ILE A 179 2.99 5.67 8.17
C ILE A 179 3.64 5.68 9.56
N SER A 180 4.85 6.24 9.69
CA SER A 180 5.54 6.37 10.98
C SER A 180 4.81 7.29 11.96
N GLY A 181 4.28 8.41 11.48
CA GLY A 181 3.47 9.36 12.25
C GLY A 181 2.19 8.72 12.77
N TYR A 182 1.48 7.97 11.91
CA TYR A 182 0.34 7.14 12.32
C TYR A 182 0.75 6.13 13.40
N ARG A 183 1.81 5.34 13.18
CA ARG A 183 2.27 4.31 14.14
C ARG A 183 2.59 4.91 15.51
N ARG A 184 3.22 6.09 15.54
CA ARG A 184 3.49 6.85 16.77
C ARG A 184 2.21 7.16 17.53
N LEU A 185 1.15 7.59 16.85
CA LEU A 185 -0.15 7.92 17.47
C LEU A 185 -0.93 6.71 17.98
N PHE A 186 -0.62 5.51 17.48
CA PHE A 186 -1.24 4.26 17.92
C PHE A 186 -0.35 3.43 18.83
N GLY A 187 0.90 3.84 19.07
CA GLY A 187 1.85 3.13 19.93
C GLY A 187 2.26 1.77 19.38
N ASN A 188 2.44 1.66 18.05
CA ASN A 188 2.77 0.43 17.33
C ASN A 188 1.79 -0.74 17.61
N LYS A 189 0.53 -0.43 17.88
CA LYS A 189 -0.52 -1.43 18.01
C LYS A 189 -0.84 -2.06 16.65
N SER A 190 -1.10 -3.36 16.65
CA SER A 190 -1.58 -4.07 15.45
C SER A 190 -2.91 -3.50 14.99
N PHE A 191 -3.25 -3.69 13.72
CA PHE A 191 -4.39 -3.03 13.08
C PHE A 191 -5.75 -3.36 13.74
N ASN A 192 -5.84 -4.49 14.45
CA ASN A 192 -7.05 -4.94 15.15
C ASN A 192 -7.10 -4.54 16.63
N GLN A 193 -6.05 -3.90 17.16
CA GLN A 193 -5.96 -3.58 18.58
C GLN A 193 -6.37 -2.14 18.91
N LYS A 194 -7.18 -1.98 19.95
CA LYS A 194 -7.56 -0.65 20.47
C LYS A 194 -6.33 0.16 20.90
N PRO A 195 -6.10 1.36 20.32
CA PRO A 195 -5.00 2.21 20.73
C PRO A 195 -5.26 2.84 22.11
N ALA A 196 -4.18 3.32 22.74
CA ALA A 196 -4.27 4.05 23.99
C ALA A 196 -5.11 5.34 23.84
N ARG A 197 -5.81 5.72 24.91
CA ARG A 197 -6.63 6.96 24.95
C ARG A 197 -5.79 8.25 24.89
N THR A 198 -4.50 8.18 25.22
CA THR A 198 -3.58 9.33 25.33
C THR A 198 -3.50 10.18 24.06
N HIS A 199 -3.52 9.58 22.88
CA HIS A 199 -3.42 10.28 21.60
C HIS A 199 -4.77 10.46 20.89
N ARG A 200 -5.89 10.21 21.57
CA ARG A 200 -7.24 10.24 20.95
C ARG A 200 -7.53 11.56 20.24
N LEU A 201 -7.24 12.69 20.89
CA LEU A 201 -7.53 14.02 20.32
C LEU A 201 -6.72 14.30 19.06
N ALA A 202 -5.43 13.95 19.06
CA ALA A 202 -4.55 14.12 17.90
C ALA A 202 -5.01 13.27 16.70
N ARG A 203 -5.38 12.00 16.95
CA ARG A 203 -5.93 11.11 15.93
C ARG A 203 -7.23 11.64 15.33
N ASN A 204 -8.16 12.06 16.19
CA ASN A 204 -9.46 12.58 15.75
C ASN A 204 -9.32 13.90 14.98
N LEU A 205 -8.37 14.75 15.37
CA LEU A 205 -8.05 15.97 14.64
C LEU A 205 -7.55 15.67 13.22
N LEU A 206 -6.63 14.71 13.04
CA LEU A 206 -6.16 14.29 11.71
C LEU A 206 -7.31 13.81 10.83
N VAL A 207 -8.17 12.94 11.36
CA VAL A 207 -9.31 12.42 10.60
C VAL A 207 -10.30 13.54 10.25
N LYS A 208 -10.53 14.50 11.16
CA LYS A 208 -11.40 15.65 10.88
C LYS A 208 -10.86 16.53 9.73
N LEU A 209 -9.55 16.73 9.67
CA LEU A 209 -8.91 17.46 8.56
C LEU A 209 -9.04 16.72 7.24
N LEU A 210 -8.85 15.39 7.25
CA LEU A 210 -9.02 14.53 6.09
C LEU A 210 -10.45 14.59 5.55
N GLU A 211 -11.45 14.36 6.42
CA GLU A 211 -12.87 14.38 6.06
C GLU A 211 -13.34 15.76 5.60
N GLY A 212 -12.73 16.83 6.12
CA GLY A 212 -12.98 18.20 5.68
C GLY A 212 -12.28 18.60 4.38
N GLY A 213 -11.47 17.71 3.77
CA GLY A 213 -10.68 18.02 2.58
C GLY A 213 -9.68 19.15 2.81
N LYS A 214 -9.05 19.20 4.00
CA LYS A 214 -8.19 20.31 4.44
C LYS A 214 -6.71 19.99 4.21
N TYR A 215 -6.34 19.98 2.93
CA TYR A 215 -5.01 19.83 2.37
C TYR A 215 -4.99 20.52 1.00
N ASN A 216 -3.82 20.65 0.36
CA ASN A 216 -3.68 21.32 -0.93
C ASN A 216 -4.18 22.78 -0.88
N ASP A 217 -3.55 23.59 -0.04
CA ASP A 217 -3.90 25.00 0.23
C ASP A 217 -5.32 25.25 0.76
N LYS A 218 -6.02 24.18 1.21
CA LYS A 218 -7.33 24.30 1.88
C LYS A 218 -7.15 24.26 3.39
N TRP A 219 -7.56 25.35 4.02
CA TRP A 219 -7.38 25.58 5.45
C TRP A 219 -8.68 25.47 6.23
N ILE A 220 -8.56 25.17 7.52
CA ILE A 220 -9.67 25.26 8.47
C ILE A 220 -9.24 25.90 9.80
N HIS A 221 -10.02 26.87 10.28
CA HIS A 221 -9.72 27.58 11.52
C HIS A 221 -9.92 26.71 12.76
N ALA A 222 -9.11 26.95 13.80
CA ALA A 222 -9.19 26.29 15.10
C ALA A 222 -10.63 26.20 15.64
N ARG A 223 -11.39 27.30 15.56
CA ARG A 223 -12.79 27.38 16.02
C ARG A 223 -13.74 26.40 15.29
N MET A 224 -13.42 26.03 14.05
CA MET A 224 -14.25 25.18 13.19
C MET A 224 -13.89 23.69 13.32
N ILE A 225 -12.67 23.37 13.77
CA ILE A 225 -12.23 21.99 14.05
C ILE A 225 -12.41 21.59 15.53
N SER A 226 -12.66 22.55 16.42
CA SER A 226 -13.08 22.24 17.80
C SER A 226 -14.50 21.68 17.84
N GLY A 227 -14.78 20.72 18.74
CA GLY A 227 -16.08 20.06 18.81
C GLY A 227 -16.31 19.24 20.08
N SER A 228 -17.34 18.38 20.07
CA SER A 228 -17.81 17.53 21.19
C SER A 228 -16.72 16.61 21.77
N ASP A 229 -17.07 15.81 22.80
CA ASP A 229 -16.24 14.96 23.71
C ASP A 229 -15.01 14.22 23.14
N TYR A 230 -14.80 14.22 21.83
CA TYR A 230 -13.76 13.53 21.09
C TYR A 230 -12.82 14.44 20.29
N LEU A 231 -13.06 15.76 20.25
CA LEU A 231 -12.18 16.76 19.65
C LEU A 231 -11.60 17.70 20.72
N PRO A 232 -10.42 18.30 20.48
CA PRO A 232 -9.89 19.31 21.41
C PRO A 232 -10.77 20.57 21.40
N ASN A 233 -11.00 21.16 22.57
CA ASN A 233 -11.56 22.50 22.67
C ASN A 233 -10.69 23.50 21.91
N SER A 234 -11.25 24.62 21.47
CA SER A 234 -10.53 25.64 20.68
C SER A 234 -9.19 26.07 21.31
N GLN A 235 -9.16 26.25 22.63
CA GLN A 235 -7.95 26.58 23.40
C GLN A 235 -6.94 25.40 23.51
N GLY A 236 -7.40 24.16 23.39
CA GLY A 236 -6.60 22.93 23.49
C GLY A 236 -6.05 22.41 22.15
N ILE A 237 -6.43 23.03 21.03
CA ILE A 237 -5.95 22.64 19.70
C ILE A 237 -4.44 22.82 19.58
N SER A 238 -3.89 23.97 19.97
CA SER A 238 -2.45 24.23 19.87
C SER A 238 -1.62 23.21 20.66
N ALA A 239 -2.07 22.82 21.86
CA ALA A 239 -1.43 21.78 22.65
C ALA A 239 -1.53 20.39 21.98
N THR A 240 -2.67 20.08 21.36
CA THR A 240 -2.85 18.82 20.62
C THR A 240 -1.98 18.76 19.38
N VAL A 241 -1.92 19.86 18.61
CA VAL A 241 -1.10 20.01 17.39
C VAL A 241 0.38 19.85 17.70
N SER A 242 0.85 20.26 18.89
CA SER A 242 2.24 20.06 19.31
C SER A 242 2.72 18.60 19.24
N SER A 243 1.80 17.62 19.31
CA SER A 243 2.12 16.19 19.19
C SER A 243 2.15 15.64 17.76
N ILE A 244 1.74 16.46 16.78
CA ILE A 244 1.57 16.12 15.36
C ILE A 244 2.03 17.26 14.42
N THR A 245 2.99 18.08 14.85
CA THR A 245 3.46 19.27 14.11
C THR A 245 4.08 18.93 12.75
N ASP A 246 4.60 17.72 12.62
CA ASP A 246 5.19 17.14 11.42
C ASP A 246 4.12 16.60 10.42
N LEU A 247 2.86 16.55 10.85
CA LEU A 247 1.72 16.06 10.05
C LEU A 247 0.73 17.17 9.67
N ILE A 248 0.89 18.37 10.23
CA ILE A 248 -0.04 19.49 10.06
C ILE A 248 0.77 20.77 9.86
N ILE A 249 0.36 21.58 8.89
CA ILE A 249 0.83 22.96 8.73
C ILE A 249 -0.17 23.88 9.43
N SER A 250 0.34 24.92 10.09
CA SER A 250 -0.49 25.99 10.64
C SER A 250 -0.09 27.34 10.10
N ILE A 251 -1.07 28.19 9.80
CA ILE A 251 -0.86 29.60 9.45
C ILE A 251 -1.61 30.51 10.41
N ASP A 252 -1.08 31.70 10.64
CA ASP A 252 -1.76 32.76 11.37
C ASP A 252 -2.64 33.57 10.39
N THR A 253 -3.90 33.77 10.76
CA THR A 253 -4.89 34.55 9.99
C THR A 253 -5.54 35.60 10.89
N GLU A 254 -6.28 36.55 10.33
CA GLU A 254 -7.04 37.55 11.10
C GLU A 254 -8.02 36.90 12.10
N ASP A 255 -8.55 35.73 11.75
CA ASP A 255 -9.48 34.92 12.54
C ASP A 255 -8.79 33.93 13.51
N GLY A 256 -7.47 34.00 13.65
CA GLY A 256 -6.64 33.12 14.46
C GLY A 256 -5.92 32.03 13.65
N LYS A 257 -5.55 30.92 14.29
CA LYS A 257 -4.80 29.85 13.60
C LYS A 257 -5.68 29.01 12.70
N ALA A 258 -5.20 28.75 11.48
CA ALA A 258 -5.79 27.79 10.56
C ALA A 258 -4.82 26.63 10.29
N TYR A 259 -5.36 25.45 10.02
CA TYR A 259 -4.62 24.20 9.90
C TYR A 259 -4.93 23.49 8.58
N SER A 260 -3.93 22.78 8.06
CA SER A 260 -4.00 21.93 6.86
C SER A 260 -3.09 20.71 7.06
N LEU A 261 -3.42 19.57 6.45
CA LEU A 261 -2.53 18.41 6.46
C LEU A 261 -1.31 18.69 5.55
N THR A 262 -0.14 18.20 5.97
CA THR A 262 1.00 17.97 5.08
C THR A 262 0.74 16.72 4.23
N PRO A 263 1.53 16.44 3.17
CA PRO A 263 1.45 15.15 2.47
C PRO A 263 1.68 13.95 3.41
N GLU A 264 2.61 14.04 4.38
CA GLU A 264 2.75 13.06 5.46
C GLU A 264 1.48 12.92 6.29
N GLY A 265 0.86 14.07 6.62
CA GLY A 265 -0.37 14.15 7.39
C GLY A 265 -1.55 13.51 6.69
N LEU A 266 -1.66 13.65 5.37
CA LEU A 266 -2.66 12.99 4.56
C LEU A 266 -2.57 11.47 4.71
N ILE A 267 -1.37 10.91 4.51
CA ILE A 267 -1.12 9.47 4.66
C ILE A 267 -1.44 9.01 6.08
N ALA A 268 -0.95 9.74 7.10
CA ALA A 268 -1.20 9.41 8.50
C ALA A 268 -2.70 9.47 8.85
N ALA A 269 -3.45 10.41 8.28
CA ALA A 269 -4.88 10.57 8.51
C ALA A 269 -5.69 9.44 7.86
N ILE A 270 -5.34 9.02 6.64
CA ILE A 270 -5.98 7.87 5.97
C ILE A 270 -5.79 6.60 6.79
N GLU A 271 -4.54 6.31 7.19
CA GLU A 271 -4.22 5.17 8.05
C GLU A 271 -4.94 5.22 9.41
N THR A 272 -4.99 6.41 10.03
CA THR A 272 -5.71 6.64 11.29
C THR A 272 -7.19 6.35 11.13
N ARG A 273 -7.81 6.85 10.06
CA ARG A 273 -9.22 6.60 9.74
C ARG A 273 -9.48 5.11 9.53
N ASN A 274 -8.64 4.41 8.78
CA ASN A 274 -8.79 2.98 8.52
C ASN A 274 -8.71 2.15 9.81
N HIS A 275 -7.73 2.42 10.67
CA HIS A 275 -7.61 1.73 11.96
C HIS A 275 -8.83 2.05 12.86
N HIS A 276 -9.25 3.31 12.93
CA HIS A 276 -10.45 3.69 13.69
C HIS A 276 -11.70 2.94 13.20
N CYS A 277 -11.95 2.92 11.89
CA CYS A 277 -13.08 2.19 11.29
C CYS A 277 -13.00 0.68 11.58
N ASN A 278 -11.81 0.09 11.53
CA ASN A 278 -11.61 -1.33 11.81
C ASN A 278 -11.92 -1.70 13.26
N VAL A 279 -11.45 -0.89 14.21
CA VAL A 279 -11.48 -1.22 15.64
C VAL A 279 -12.75 -0.74 16.34
N PHE A 280 -13.30 0.39 15.92
CA PHE A 280 -14.46 1.01 16.56
C PHE A 280 -15.73 0.84 15.72
N GLY A 281 -15.63 0.49 14.44
CA GLY A 281 -16.79 0.27 13.56
C GLY A 281 -17.72 1.48 13.52
N THR A 282 -19.03 1.22 13.64
CA THR A 282 -20.07 2.27 13.61
C THR A 282 -20.00 3.21 14.81
N SER A 283 -19.40 2.81 15.94
CA SER A 283 -19.27 3.66 17.13
C SER A 283 -18.31 4.84 16.94
N TYR A 284 -17.58 4.88 15.83
CA TYR A 284 -16.73 5.99 15.43
C TYR A 284 -17.43 6.99 14.51
N GLN A 285 -18.54 6.63 13.86
CA GLN A 285 -19.18 7.45 12.82
C GLN A 285 -20.29 8.35 13.39
N ASP A 286 -20.01 9.64 13.60
CA ASP A 286 -21.03 10.67 13.93
C ASP A 286 -21.56 11.44 12.70
N SER A 287 -21.22 11.06 11.46
CA SER A 287 -21.75 11.65 10.20
C SER A 287 -21.49 10.72 8.98
N PRO A 288 -22.27 10.82 7.87
CA PRO A 288 -22.56 9.68 7.01
C PRO A 288 -21.50 9.32 5.96
N LYS A 289 -21.37 8.00 5.78
CA LYS A 289 -20.88 7.23 4.61
C LYS A 289 -19.41 7.39 4.22
N THR A 290 -18.57 6.65 4.95
CA THR A 290 -17.35 6.06 4.40
C THR A 290 -17.69 4.99 3.36
N TYR A 291 -16.90 4.90 2.29
CA TYR A 291 -16.82 3.76 1.36
C TYR A 291 -17.14 2.43 2.08
N ILE A 292 -18.32 1.90 1.81
CA ILE A 292 -18.85 0.71 2.48
C ILE A 292 -18.21 -0.50 1.81
N LYS A 293 -17.76 -1.44 2.64
CA LYS A 293 -17.32 -2.78 2.24
C LYS A 293 -18.25 -3.38 1.19
N SER A 294 -17.64 -4.18 0.32
CA SER A 294 -18.24 -4.96 -0.76
C SER A 294 -19.45 -5.81 -0.33
N ASP A 295 -20.62 -5.19 -0.20
CA ASP A 295 -21.89 -5.89 -0.36
C ASP A 295 -22.22 -5.96 -1.86
N SER A 296 -22.74 -7.10 -2.30
CA SER A 296 -23.11 -7.40 -3.68
C SER A 296 -24.24 -6.53 -4.27
N LYS A 297 -24.64 -5.45 -3.58
CA LYS A 297 -25.72 -4.53 -3.96
C LYS A 297 -25.22 -3.20 -4.54
N PHE A 298 -23.92 -2.96 -4.56
CA PHE A 298 -23.33 -1.73 -5.09
C PHE A 298 -23.02 -1.86 -6.59
N ALA A 299 -23.23 -0.76 -7.33
CA ALA A 299 -22.78 -0.65 -8.71
C ALA A 299 -21.24 -0.77 -8.77
N ARG A 300 -20.68 -1.26 -9.87
CA ARG A 300 -19.23 -1.50 -9.99
C ARG A 300 -18.58 -0.40 -10.81
N GLY A 301 -17.56 0.24 -10.24
CA GLY A 301 -16.77 1.26 -10.90
C GLY A 301 -15.36 0.78 -11.21
N VAL A 302 -14.76 1.28 -12.28
CA VAL A 302 -13.32 1.12 -12.54
C VAL A 302 -12.65 2.45 -12.83
N ILE A 303 -11.50 2.67 -12.21
CA ILE A 303 -10.56 3.72 -12.54
C ILE A 303 -9.56 3.09 -13.51
N THR A 304 -9.54 3.57 -14.75
CA THR A 304 -8.56 3.16 -15.76
C THR A 304 -7.61 4.32 -16.05
N CYS A 305 -6.42 3.99 -16.55
CA CYS A 305 -5.47 5.00 -16.98
C CYS A 305 -5.29 4.93 -18.50
N ALA A 306 -4.89 6.03 -19.13
CA ALA A 306 -4.47 6.02 -20.52
C ALA A 306 -3.18 6.82 -20.64
N ASN A 307 -2.18 6.24 -21.30
CA ASN A 307 -0.88 6.87 -21.48
C ASN A 307 -0.75 7.42 -22.89
N PHE A 308 -0.47 8.71 -23.01
CA PHE A 308 -0.38 9.40 -24.29
C PHE A 308 0.95 10.11 -24.48
N TYR A 309 1.50 9.93 -25.67
CA TYR A 309 2.66 10.67 -26.16
C TYR A 309 2.27 11.89 -27.02
N LYS A 310 0.97 12.01 -27.39
CA LYS A 310 0.40 13.14 -28.15
C LYS A 310 -0.49 14.01 -27.24
N LYS A 311 -0.81 15.24 -27.67
CA LYS A 311 -1.73 16.13 -26.93
C LYS A 311 -3.12 15.48 -26.82
N LEU A 312 -3.78 15.63 -25.67
CA LEU A 312 -5.08 14.99 -25.37
C LEU A 312 -6.19 15.34 -26.37
N ASN A 313 -6.11 16.52 -26.98
CA ASN A 313 -7.10 17.03 -27.92
C ASN A 313 -7.05 16.34 -29.30
N THR A 314 -6.10 15.43 -29.52
CA THR A 314 -5.91 14.70 -30.80
C THR A 314 -6.08 13.18 -30.65
N LEU A 315 -6.81 12.73 -29.63
CA LEU A 315 -7.06 11.30 -29.41
C LEU A 315 -8.17 10.80 -30.29
N GLU A 316 -7.89 9.71 -31.02
CA GLU A 316 -8.82 9.09 -31.97
C GLU A 316 -9.65 8.00 -31.27
N ASP A 317 -10.85 7.72 -31.80
CA ASP A 317 -11.78 6.74 -31.23
C ASP A 317 -11.17 5.33 -31.08
N ASP A 318 -10.19 4.98 -31.94
CA ASP A 318 -9.48 3.71 -31.91
C ASP A 318 -8.65 3.50 -30.63
N ASP A 319 -8.06 4.56 -30.08
CA ASP A 319 -7.29 4.50 -28.83
C ASP A 319 -8.21 4.18 -27.64
N TYR A 320 -9.39 4.79 -27.60
CA TYR A 320 -10.41 4.50 -26.59
C TYR A 320 -10.99 3.11 -26.77
N ASN A 321 -11.28 2.69 -28.00
CA ASN A 321 -11.79 1.35 -28.29
C ASN A 321 -10.80 0.26 -27.84
N ALA A 322 -9.50 0.44 -28.05
CA ALA A 322 -8.47 -0.47 -27.59
C ALA A 322 -8.41 -0.56 -26.05
N MET A 323 -8.60 0.56 -25.35
CA MET A 323 -8.69 0.60 -23.88
C MET A 323 -9.93 -0.16 -23.38
N MET A 324 -11.07 0.07 -24.03
CA MET A 324 -12.37 -0.48 -23.63
C MET A 324 -12.55 -1.97 -23.91
N ASN A 325 -11.89 -2.51 -24.95
CA ASN A 325 -11.99 -3.94 -25.29
C ASN A 325 -11.52 -4.89 -24.16
N ASN A 326 -10.86 -4.35 -23.13
CA ASN A 326 -10.32 -5.11 -22.01
C ASN A 326 -11.11 -4.92 -20.69
N LEU A 327 -12.10 -4.01 -20.65
CA LEU A 327 -12.90 -3.73 -19.47
C LEU A 327 -14.21 -4.56 -19.49
N ALA A 328 -14.31 -5.56 -18.62
CA ALA A 328 -15.55 -6.31 -18.43
C ALA A 328 -16.56 -5.45 -17.65
N SER A 329 -17.57 -4.94 -18.37
CA SER A 329 -18.74 -4.16 -17.93
C SER A 329 -18.74 -3.66 -16.48
N PRO A 330 -17.98 -2.58 -16.18
CA PRO A 330 -18.26 -1.72 -15.03
C PRO A 330 -19.50 -0.86 -15.35
N ASP A 331 -20.36 -0.60 -14.37
CA ASP A 331 -21.50 0.31 -14.52
C ASP A 331 -21.02 1.77 -14.69
N ALA A 332 -19.84 2.08 -14.14
CA ALA A 332 -19.23 3.40 -14.12
C ALA A 332 -17.72 3.38 -14.39
N ILE A 333 -17.20 4.39 -15.09
CA ILE A 333 -15.75 4.54 -15.36
C ILE A 333 -15.26 5.94 -15.02
N SER A 334 -14.08 5.98 -14.42
CA SER A 334 -13.24 7.17 -14.30
C SER A 334 -11.91 6.96 -15.03
N VAL A 335 -11.38 7.99 -15.68
CA VAL A 335 -10.18 7.89 -16.53
C VAL A 335 -9.08 8.85 -16.08
N LEU A 336 -7.87 8.33 -15.84
CA LEU A 336 -6.67 9.13 -15.63
C LEU A 336 -5.85 9.20 -16.93
N PHE A 337 -5.65 10.40 -17.44
CA PHE A 337 -4.85 10.67 -18.62
C PHE A 337 -3.42 11.01 -18.24
N SER A 338 -2.52 10.06 -18.46
CA SER A 338 -1.10 10.18 -18.20
C SER A 338 -0.37 10.75 -19.42
N LYS A 339 0.41 11.80 -19.21
CA LYS A 339 1.28 12.39 -20.24
C LYS A 339 2.66 12.68 -19.65
N ILE A 340 3.69 12.14 -20.30
CA ILE A 340 5.09 12.41 -19.93
C ILE A 340 5.68 13.39 -20.96
N GLN A 341 6.28 14.48 -20.49
CA GLN A 341 6.98 15.45 -21.34
C GLN A 341 8.40 15.69 -20.83
N ASN A 342 9.33 15.94 -21.75
CA ASN A 342 10.73 16.23 -21.40
C ASN A 342 10.93 17.69 -20.94
N SER A 343 9.94 18.55 -21.16
CA SER A 343 9.96 19.96 -20.76
C SER A 343 8.58 20.45 -20.34
N GLY A 344 8.57 21.51 -19.52
CA GLY A 344 7.36 22.12 -18.95
C GLY A 344 7.16 21.86 -17.45
N ALA A 345 6.20 22.58 -16.87
CA ALA A 345 5.82 22.39 -15.48
C ALA A 345 4.97 21.13 -15.32
N SER A 346 5.27 20.38 -14.28
CA SER A 346 4.46 19.25 -13.83
C SER A 346 3.14 19.73 -13.24
N GLN A 347 2.02 19.13 -13.64
CA GLN A 347 0.67 19.51 -13.15
C GLN A 347 -0.27 18.30 -13.07
N PHE A 348 -1.24 18.37 -12.17
CA PHE A 348 -2.41 17.49 -12.14
C PHE A 348 -3.65 18.34 -12.14
N GLU A 349 -4.60 18.05 -13.02
CA GLU A 349 -5.84 18.81 -13.10
C GLU A 349 -7.03 17.90 -13.34
N ILE A 350 -8.17 18.26 -12.76
CA ILE A 350 -9.44 17.63 -13.12
C ILE A 350 -9.79 18.14 -14.52
N SER A 351 -9.73 17.24 -15.50
CA SER A 351 -10.01 17.57 -16.88
C SER A 351 -11.53 17.58 -17.09
N GLN A 352 -12.04 18.59 -17.78
CA GLN A 352 -13.43 18.56 -18.25
C GLN A 352 -13.61 17.35 -19.16
N HIS A 353 -14.71 16.61 -18.94
CA HIS A 353 -15.06 15.41 -19.70
C HIS A 353 -14.74 15.59 -21.20
N PRO A 354 -13.77 14.86 -21.77
CA PRO A 354 -13.55 14.94 -23.20
C PRO A 354 -14.84 14.48 -23.91
N PRO A 355 -15.42 15.26 -24.84
CA PRO A 355 -16.66 14.89 -25.50
C PRO A 355 -16.57 13.51 -26.18
N SER A 356 -15.45 13.23 -26.84
CA SER A 356 -15.18 11.94 -27.49
C SER A 356 -15.18 10.75 -26.52
N VAL A 357 -14.66 10.94 -25.30
CA VAL A 357 -14.71 9.92 -24.24
C VAL A 357 -16.15 9.69 -23.82
N THR A 358 -16.89 10.77 -23.56
CA THR A 358 -18.28 10.65 -23.13
C THR A 358 -19.12 9.91 -24.18
N ASP A 359 -18.92 10.21 -25.45
CA ASP A 359 -19.63 9.59 -26.57
C ASP A 359 -19.27 8.10 -26.73
N VAL A 360 -17.97 7.74 -26.70
CA VAL A 360 -17.52 6.35 -26.82
C VAL A 360 -18.07 5.47 -25.69
N PHE A 361 -18.15 6.01 -24.47
CA PHE A 361 -18.63 5.27 -23.30
C PHE A 361 -20.15 5.17 -23.29
N SER A 362 -20.84 6.24 -23.66
CA SER A 362 -22.30 6.26 -23.82
C SER A 362 -22.77 5.25 -24.87
N ASN A 363 -22.07 5.14 -26.01
CA ASN A 363 -22.34 4.15 -27.06
C ASN A 363 -22.17 2.69 -26.61
N ARG A 364 -21.46 2.45 -25.50
CA ARG A 364 -21.26 1.13 -24.90
C ARG A 364 -22.13 0.89 -23.66
N GLU A 365 -23.10 1.77 -23.39
CA GLU A 365 -23.98 1.72 -22.21
C GLU A 365 -23.20 1.76 -20.88
N ILE A 366 -22.05 2.44 -20.84
CA ILE A 366 -21.23 2.60 -19.64
C ILE A 366 -21.28 4.06 -19.17
N THR A 367 -21.50 4.27 -17.88
CA THR A 367 -21.55 5.62 -17.30
C THR A 367 -20.15 6.19 -17.16
N PHE A 368 -19.86 7.33 -17.79
CA PHE A 368 -18.63 8.06 -17.56
C PHE A 368 -18.79 9.04 -16.39
N VAL A 369 -17.94 8.92 -15.37
CA VAL A 369 -18.05 9.67 -14.11
C VAL A 369 -17.10 10.86 -14.05
N SER A 370 -15.84 10.69 -14.44
CA SER A 370 -14.82 11.74 -14.29
C SER A 370 -13.56 11.46 -15.10
N SER A 371 -12.78 12.51 -15.36
CA SER A 371 -11.43 12.45 -15.88
C SER A 371 -10.45 13.30 -15.09
N GLY A 372 -9.22 12.80 -14.93
CA GLY A 372 -8.07 13.56 -14.45
C GLY A 372 -6.97 13.58 -15.51
N GLU A 373 -6.20 14.65 -15.58
CA GLU A 373 -4.99 14.78 -16.40
C GLU A 373 -3.77 14.86 -15.49
N SER A 374 -2.81 13.95 -15.70
CA SER A 374 -1.51 13.92 -15.02
C SER A 374 -0.41 14.21 -16.03
N LEU A 375 0.13 15.42 -15.98
CA LEU A 375 1.29 15.83 -16.75
C LEU A 375 2.55 15.75 -15.88
N ILE A 376 3.45 14.85 -16.28
CA ILE A 376 4.68 14.54 -15.55
C ILE A 376 5.89 14.97 -16.39
N THR A 377 6.74 15.80 -15.78
CA THR A 377 7.96 16.35 -16.40
C THR A 377 9.19 16.06 -15.52
N PRO A 378 10.43 16.38 -15.91
CA PRO A 378 11.60 16.20 -15.04
C PRO A 378 11.48 16.95 -13.69
N GLU A 379 10.69 18.03 -13.64
CA GLU A 379 10.40 18.80 -12.42
C GLU A 379 9.30 18.18 -11.54
N TRP A 380 8.89 16.95 -11.83
CA TRP A 380 7.80 16.26 -11.13
C TRP A 380 7.94 16.28 -9.62
N ASN A 381 6.90 16.82 -8.97
CA ASN A 381 6.74 16.82 -7.52
C ASN A 381 5.71 15.75 -7.12
N PRO A 382 6.15 14.57 -6.66
CA PRO A 382 5.24 13.48 -6.32
C PRO A 382 4.30 13.82 -5.17
N ASN A 383 4.68 14.73 -4.25
CA ASN A 383 3.83 15.07 -3.10
C ASN A 383 2.62 15.91 -3.49
N SER A 384 2.80 16.88 -4.38
CA SER A 384 1.69 17.68 -4.92
C SER A 384 0.74 16.79 -5.73
N HIS A 385 1.29 16.05 -6.69
CA HIS A 385 0.51 15.09 -7.50
C HIS A 385 -0.25 14.05 -6.65
N LEU A 386 0.34 13.55 -5.57
CA LEU A 386 -0.32 12.62 -4.65
C LEU A 386 -1.53 13.26 -3.97
N MET A 387 -1.43 14.51 -3.53
CA MET A 387 -2.52 15.24 -2.87
C MET A 387 -3.65 15.56 -3.86
N ASP A 388 -3.32 16.00 -5.07
CA ASP A 388 -4.29 16.27 -6.14
C ASP A 388 -5.01 14.99 -6.57
N LEU A 389 -4.26 13.89 -6.72
CA LEU A 389 -4.82 12.59 -7.06
C LEU A 389 -5.75 12.06 -5.97
N HIS A 390 -5.40 12.26 -4.69
CA HIS A 390 -6.28 11.90 -3.57
C HIS A 390 -7.57 12.72 -3.59
N GLU A 391 -7.49 14.02 -3.87
CA GLU A 391 -8.67 14.87 -4.03
C GLU A 391 -9.58 14.37 -5.14
N TRP A 392 -9.01 14.05 -6.31
CA TRP A 392 -9.76 13.49 -7.43
C TRP A 392 -10.42 12.15 -7.06
N LEU A 393 -9.68 11.20 -6.48
CA LEU A 393 -10.24 9.92 -6.03
C LEU A 393 -11.35 10.08 -5.00
N SER A 394 -11.20 11.04 -4.09
CA SER A 394 -12.22 11.38 -3.09
C SER A 394 -13.48 11.98 -3.72
N SER A 395 -13.35 12.64 -4.87
CA SER A 395 -14.48 13.22 -5.62
C SER A 395 -15.32 12.19 -6.37
N LEU A 396 -14.77 10.99 -6.64
CA LEU A 396 -15.48 9.90 -7.33
C LEU A 396 -16.61 9.26 -6.50
N SER A 397 -16.93 9.81 -5.32
CA SER A 397 -17.95 9.28 -4.42
C SER A 397 -19.37 9.52 -4.94
N GLU A 398 -19.78 8.77 -5.95
CA GLU A 398 -21.19 8.49 -6.17
C GLU A 398 -21.63 7.49 -5.10
N ASN A 399 -22.58 7.88 -4.25
CA ASN A 399 -23.17 6.98 -3.27
C ASN A 399 -23.56 5.68 -3.99
N ASN A 400 -22.99 4.55 -3.56
CA ASN A 400 -23.27 3.18 -4.03
C ASN A 400 -22.37 2.61 -5.15
N ILE A 401 -21.19 3.17 -5.42
CA ILE A 401 -20.21 2.54 -6.33
C ILE A 401 -19.06 1.89 -5.57
N SER A 402 -18.74 0.63 -5.92
CA SER A 402 -17.54 -0.08 -5.50
C SER A 402 -16.46 0.06 -6.55
N TRP A 403 -15.43 0.87 -6.26
CA TRP A 403 -14.36 1.21 -7.19
C TRP A 403 -13.22 0.17 -7.16
N SER A 404 -12.66 -0.09 -8.33
CA SER A 404 -11.38 -0.80 -8.51
C SER A 404 -10.47 0.02 -9.43
N SER A 405 -9.16 -0.14 -9.30
CA SER A 405 -8.17 0.54 -10.16
C SER A 405 -7.49 -0.48 -11.08
N ASP A 406 -7.49 -0.21 -12.38
CA ASP A 406 -6.64 -0.91 -13.34
C ASP A 406 -5.41 -0.06 -13.67
N ILE A 407 -4.24 -0.56 -13.27
CA ILE A 407 -2.95 0.11 -13.45
C ILE A 407 -2.19 -0.34 -14.70
N SER A 408 -2.76 -1.25 -15.51
CA SER A 408 -2.07 -1.93 -16.61
C SER A 408 -1.46 -0.96 -17.63
N VAL A 409 -2.20 0.09 -17.95
CA VAL A 409 -1.91 1.06 -19.01
C VAL A 409 -1.45 2.42 -18.48
N ALA A 410 -1.33 2.57 -17.17
CA ALA A 410 -0.81 3.77 -16.53
C ALA A 410 0.69 3.97 -16.82
N SER A 411 1.14 5.23 -16.82
CA SER A 411 2.57 5.55 -16.82
C SER A 411 3.26 4.98 -15.57
N ALA A 412 4.57 4.73 -15.61
CA ALA A 412 5.29 4.23 -14.44
C ALA A 412 5.11 5.14 -13.21
N PHE A 413 5.03 6.45 -13.41
CA PHE A 413 4.86 7.44 -12.34
C PHE A 413 3.47 7.43 -11.73
N ASP A 414 2.44 7.41 -12.58
CA ASP A 414 1.05 7.32 -12.11
C ASP A 414 0.79 5.98 -11.43
N ARG A 415 1.41 4.89 -11.90
CA ARG A 415 1.36 3.60 -11.19
C ARG A 415 1.89 3.71 -9.77
N ILE A 416 2.92 4.53 -9.52
CA ILE A 416 3.44 4.76 -8.16
C ILE A 416 2.37 5.38 -7.28
N LEU A 417 1.87 6.55 -7.68
CA LEU A 417 0.92 7.32 -6.87
C LEU A 417 -0.43 6.61 -6.75
N MET A 418 -0.95 6.05 -7.84
CA MET A 418 -2.19 5.26 -7.84
C MET A 418 -2.08 4.03 -6.94
N THR A 419 -0.96 3.28 -7.00
CA THR A 419 -0.79 2.11 -6.13
C THR A 419 -0.75 2.53 -4.65
N ILE A 420 -0.04 3.62 -4.31
CA ILE A 420 0.01 4.13 -2.94
C ILE A 420 -1.40 4.49 -2.45
N LEU A 421 -2.12 5.34 -3.18
CA LEU A 421 -3.43 5.82 -2.73
C LEU A 421 -4.49 4.72 -2.75
N CYS A 422 -4.56 3.91 -3.81
CA CYS A 422 -5.53 2.82 -3.87
C CYS A 422 -5.28 1.79 -2.77
N HIS A 423 -4.01 1.48 -2.45
CA HIS A 423 -3.69 0.64 -1.31
C HIS A 423 -4.21 1.25 0.00
N LEU A 424 -3.92 2.53 0.26
CA LEU A 424 -4.31 3.20 1.50
C LEU A 424 -5.82 3.44 1.62
N LEU A 425 -6.52 3.63 0.50
CA LEU A 425 -7.97 3.84 0.46
C LEU A 425 -8.77 2.52 0.41
N ASP A 426 -8.11 1.37 0.43
CA ASP A 426 -8.71 0.04 0.24
C ASP A 426 -9.51 -0.07 -1.08
N ILE A 427 -9.00 0.58 -2.13
CA ILE A 427 -9.49 0.44 -3.50
C ILE A 427 -8.78 -0.75 -4.15
N GLN A 428 -9.53 -1.71 -4.64
CA GLN A 428 -8.97 -2.93 -5.23
C GLN A 428 -8.08 -2.62 -6.44
N ILE A 429 -6.81 -2.98 -6.39
CA ILE A 429 -5.87 -2.83 -7.50
C ILE A 429 -5.91 -4.08 -8.38
N THR A 430 -5.91 -3.89 -9.69
CA THR A 430 -5.91 -4.95 -10.70
C THR A 430 -4.85 -4.71 -11.78
N TYR A 431 -4.36 -5.80 -12.36
CA TYR A 431 -3.41 -5.77 -13.47
C TYR A 431 -3.78 -6.81 -14.54
N ARG A 432 -3.61 -6.45 -15.80
CA ARG A 432 -3.89 -7.25 -16.99
C ARG A 432 -2.63 -7.31 -17.84
N LEU A 433 -2.22 -8.50 -18.27
CA LEU A 433 -1.12 -8.62 -19.22
C LEU A 433 -1.55 -8.13 -20.61
N LYS A 434 -0.63 -7.46 -21.31
CA LYS A 434 -0.82 -7.10 -22.71
C LYS A 434 -0.67 -8.38 -23.57
N LYS A 435 -1.53 -8.50 -24.58
CA LYS A 435 -1.93 -9.69 -25.33
C LYS A 435 -0.85 -10.32 -26.24
N GLU A 436 0.36 -10.58 -25.74
CA GLU A 436 1.48 -11.14 -26.55
C GLU A 436 1.85 -12.59 -26.18
N ILE A 437 1.01 -13.32 -25.45
CA ILE A 437 1.25 -14.76 -25.21
C ILE A 437 0.44 -15.56 -26.23
N SER A 438 1.12 -16.44 -26.97
CA SER A 438 0.50 -17.46 -27.81
C SER A 438 -0.49 -18.27 -26.98
N VAL A 439 -1.78 -18.07 -27.21
CA VAL A 439 -2.85 -18.77 -26.51
C VAL A 439 -2.80 -20.25 -26.92
N PRO A 440 -2.73 -21.21 -25.99
CA PRO A 440 -2.81 -22.63 -26.33
C PRO A 440 -4.10 -22.93 -27.12
N GLU A 441 -4.01 -23.78 -28.15
CA GLU A 441 -5.16 -24.15 -28.99
C GLU A 441 -6.34 -24.65 -28.12
N GLY A 442 -7.53 -24.10 -28.37
CA GLY A 442 -8.77 -24.47 -27.67
C GLY A 442 -9.14 -23.59 -26.46
N ILE A 443 -8.29 -22.64 -26.05
CA ILE A 443 -8.60 -21.68 -24.98
C ILE A 443 -9.11 -20.37 -25.60
N ILE A 444 -10.32 -19.95 -25.24
CA ILE A 444 -10.82 -18.61 -25.59
C ILE A 444 -10.02 -17.60 -24.76
N PRO A 445 -9.28 -16.65 -25.38
CA PRO A 445 -8.53 -15.65 -24.63
C PRO A 445 -9.50 -14.71 -23.91
N ARG A 446 -9.81 -15.02 -22.66
CA ARG A 446 -10.23 -14.04 -21.69
C ARG A 446 -8.95 -13.53 -21.05
N LEU A 447 -8.68 -12.22 -21.17
CA LEU A 447 -7.59 -11.61 -20.41
C LEU A 447 -7.93 -11.75 -18.93
N GLU A 448 -7.35 -12.75 -18.28
CA GLU A 448 -7.50 -12.95 -16.85
C GLU A 448 -6.87 -11.76 -16.12
N LYS A 449 -7.62 -11.19 -15.18
CA LYS A 449 -7.19 -10.07 -14.35
C LYS A 449 -6.48 -10.63 -13.12
N PHE A 450 -5.29 -10.12 -12.84
CA PHE A 450 -4.67 -10.33 -11.54
C PHE A 450 -5.23 -9.31 -10.55
N ILE A 451 -5.64 -9.81 -9.38
CA ILE A 451 -6.17 -9.03 -8.27
C ILE A 451 -5.09 -8.99 -7.21
N PHE A 452 -4.64 -7.80 -6.82
CA PHE A 452 -3.67 -7.65 -5.73
C PHE A 452 -4.30 -7.94 -4.37
N PRO A 453 -3.52 -8.34 -3.36
CA PRO A 453 -4.03 -8.48 -2.00
C PRO A 453 -4.70 -7.19 -1.50
N SER A 454 -5.77 -7.36 -0.71
CA SER A 454 -6.52 -6.26 -0.10
C SER A 454 -5.66 -5.50 0.91
N TYR A 455 -6.07 -4.27 1.26
CA TYR A 455 -5.38 -3.48 2.28
C TYR A 455 -5.22 -4.28 3.58
N THR A 456 -6.28 -4.98 3.99
CA THR A 456 -6.29 -5.68 5.28
C THR A 456 -5.42 -6.94 5.33
N GLU A 457 -5.08 -7.53 4.18
CA GLU A 457 -4.09 -8.61 4.06
C GLU A 457 -2.67 -8.07 4.15
N TRP A 458 -2.38 -6.98 3.43
CA TRP A 458 -1.10 -6.29 3.54
C TRP A 458 -0.84 -5.75 4.94
N ARG A 459 -1.88 -5.27 5.64
CA ARG A 459 -1.79 -4.91 7.06
C ARG A 459 -1.42 -6.09 7.95
N ALA A 460 -1.89 -7.28 7.63
CA ALA A 460 -1.52 -8.46 8.39
C ALA A 460 -0.05 -8.85 8.13
N ILE A 461 0.42 -8.76 6.88
CA ILE A 461 1.85 -8.90 6.53
C ILE A 461 2.71 -7.91 7.32
N GLN A 462 2.27 -6.65 7.36
CA GLN A 462 2.93 -5.59 8.13
C GLN A 462 3.00 -5.91 9.63
N ASP A 463 1.88 -6.31 10.23
CA ASP A 463 1.82 -6.68 11.65
C ASP A 463 2.72 -7.89 11.95
N PHE A 464 2.84 -8.84 11.01
CA PHE A 464 3.75 -9.98 11.08
C PHE A 464 5.22 -9.55 11.04
N VAL A 465 5.62 -8.76 10.04
CA VAL A 465 7.01 -8.26 9.89
C VAL A 465 7.44 -7.46 11.13
N ASN A 466 6.50 -6.71 11.72
CA ASN A 466 6.74 -5.93 12.93
C ASN A 466 6.76 -6.80 14.23
N GLY A 467 6.49 -8.11 14.15
CA GLY A 467 6.41 -9.00 15.31
C GLY A 467 5.23 -8.70 16.26
N THR A 468 4.18 -8.06 15.75
CA THR A 468 2.99 -7.66 16.53
C THR A 468 1.76 -8.52 16.27
N LEU A 469 1.79 -9.33 15.21
CA LEU A 469 0.68 -10.20 14.83
C LEU A 469 0.55 -11.43 15.74
N PHE A 470 1.68 -12.04 16.11
CA PHE A 470 1.74 -13.26 16.91
C PHE A 470 2.42 -13.01 18.25
N ASP A 471 1.87 -13.62 19.29
CA ASP A 471 2.68 -14.04 20.43
C ASP A 471 3.04 -15.54 20.28
N ASN A 472 3.94 -16.04 21.13
CA ASN A 472 4.39 -17.43 21.06
C ASN A 472 3.24 -18.45 21.17
N GLU A 473 2.19 -18.14 21.94
CA GLU A 473 1.04 -19.03 22.10
C GLU A 473 0.23 -19.11 20.80
N ILE A 474 -0.03 -17.96 20.15
CA ILE A 474 -0.77 -17.92 18.87
C ILE A 474 0.03 -18.58 17.74
N GLU A 475 1.34 -18.34 17.66
CA GLU A 475 2.17 -18.96 16.63
C GLU A 475 2.20 -20.49 16.79
N THR A 476 2.36 -20.97 18.03
CA THR A 476 2.32 -22.41 18.35
C THR A 476 0.96 -23.00 17.97
N LEU A 477 -0.13 -22.33 18.36
CA LEU A 477 -1.48 -22.77 18.02
C LEU A 477 -1.69 -22.93 16.53
N ILE A 478 -1.30 -21.92 15.74
CA ILE A 478 -1.47 -21.96 14.28
C ILE A 478 -0.64 -23.10 13.68
N LYS A 479 0.63 -23.27 14.09
CA LYS A 479 1.49 -24.36 13.60
C LYS A 479 0.94 -25.75 13.92
N SER A 480 0.19 -25.91 15.02
CA SER A 480 -0.38 -27.19 15.44
C SER A 480 -1.71 -27.54 14.77
N ILE A 481 -2.39 -26.58 14.12
CA ILE A 481 -3.64 -26.84 13.39
C ILE A 481 -3.32 -27.73 12.18
N SER A 482 -3.95 -28.90 12.09
CA SER A 482 -3.68 -29.85 11.00
C SER A 482 -4.48 -29.54 9.74
N ASN A 483 -5.65 -28.91 9.91
CA ASN A 483 -6.55 -28.51 8.84
C ASN A 483 -6.99 -27.06 9.09
N PRO A 484 -6.81 -26.12 8.14
CA PRO A 484 -7.21 -24.72 8.32
C PRO A 484 -8.71 -24.50 8.62
N LEU A 485 -9.56 -25.49 8.32
CA LEU A 485 -11.00 -25.50 8.62
C LEU A 485 -11.34 -26.11 10.00
N GLN A 486 -10.34 -26.57 10.74
CA GLN A 486 -10.50 -27.16 12.06
C GLN A 486 -11.10 -26.13 13.04
N LEU A 487 -12.08 -26.59 13.82
CA LEU A 487 -12.56 -25.85 14.98
C LEU A 487 -11.61 -26.12 16.15
N VAL A 488 -11.00 -25.06 16.67
CA VAL A 488 -10.19 -25.07 17.89
C VAL A 488 -11.11 -24.79 19.07
N THR A 489 -11.23 -25.75 19.98
CA THR A 489 -11.96 -25.57 21.26
C THR A 489 -11.03 -24.96 22.32
N LYS A 490 -11.60 -24.60 23.47
CA LYS A 490 -10.82 -24.14 24.62
C LYS A 490 -9.85 -25.21 25.10
N GLU A 491 -10.30 -26.47 25.14
CA GLU A 491 -9.49 -27.61 25.56
C GLU A 491 -8.33 -27.85 24.59
N ASP A 492 -8.58 -27.73 23.28
CA ASP A 492 -7.51 -27.80 22.27
C ASP A 492 -6.47 -26.70 22.49
N TYR A 493 -6.92 -25.45 22.71
CA TYR A 493 -6.02 -24.33 22.99
C TYR A 493 -5.14 -24.58 24.23
N GLU A 494 -5.76 -24.96 25.34
CA GLU A 494 -5.07 -25.17 26.62
C GLU A 494 -4.09 -26.34 26.53
N THR A 495 -4.41 -27.35 25.73
CA THR A 495 -3.53 -28.50 25.47
C THR A 495 -2.35 -28.12 24.58
N ILE A 496 -2.59 -27.41 23.47
CA ILE A 496 -1.56 -27.06 22.48
C ILE A 496 -0.58 -26.02 23.02
N THR A 497 -1.09 -25.03 23.76
CA THR A 497 -0.28 -23.91 24.27
C THR A 497 0.26 -24.13 25.69
N GLU A 498 -0.07 -25.28 26.31
CA GLU A 498 0.25 -25.62 27.70
C GLU A 498 -0.15 -24.53 28.71
N THR A 499 -1.15 -23.70 28.36
CA THR A 499 -1.53 -22.51 29.12
C THR A 499 -3.00 -22.58 29.52
N LEU A 500 -3.26 -22.65 30.83
CA LEU A 500 -4.63 -22.68 31.38
C LEU A 500 -5.27 -21.29 31.36
N GLN A 501 -6.42 -21.17 30.71
CA GLN A 501 -7.22 -19.95 30.65
C GLN A 501 -8.48 -20.08 31.52
N LYS A 502 -8.52 -19.31 32.62
CA LYS A 502 -9.65 -19.36 33.57
C LYS A 502 -10.99 -18.95 32.94
N ASN A 503 -10.98 -18.04 31.96
CA ASN A 503 -12.20 -17.46 31.39
C ASN A 503 -12.19 -17.56 29.86
N LYS A 504 -13.21 -18.19 29.28
CA LYS A 504 -13.41 -18.27 27.82
C LYS A 504 -13.40 -16.88 27.17
N SER A 505 -14.04 -15.89 27.79
CA SER A 505 -14.09 -14.51 27.29
C SER A 505 -12.73 -13.82 27.14
N ARG A 506 -11.73 -14.21 27.93
CA ARG A 506 -10.36 -13.70 27.77
C ARG A 506 -9.68 -14.33 26.57
N LEU A 507 -9.93 -15.62 26.34
CA LEU A 507 -9.43 -16.35 25.18
C LEU A 507 -10.11 -15.88 23.89
N ASP A 508 -11.44 -15.67 23.92
CA ASP A 508 -12.20 -15.05 22.83
C ASP A 508 -11.54 -13.73 22.42
N LYS A 509 -11.34 -12.84 23.39
CA LYS A 509 -10.67 -11.57 23.15
C LYS A 509 -9.26 -11.76 22.59
N LYS A 510 -8.45 -12.66 23.16
CA LYS A 510 -7.07 -12.90 22.69
C LYS A 510 -7.03 -13.36 21.23
N LEU A 511 -7.86 -14.34 20.86
CA LEU A 511 -7.89 -14.90 19.51
C LEU A 511 -8.50 -13.94 18.50
N ILE A 512 -9.62 -13.29 18.84
CA ILE A 512 -10.30 -12.35 17.96
C ILE A 512 -9.49 -11.05 17.76
N ASP A 513 -8.81 -10.54 18.80
CA ASP A 513 -7.97 -9.34 18.69
C ASP A 513 -6.76 -9.53 17.75
N THR A 514 -6.40 -10.78 17.39
CA THR A 514 -5.40 -11.02 16.31
C THR A 514 -5.96 -10.71 14.93
N GLY A 515 -7.28 -10.86 14.74
CA GLY A 515 -7.96 -10.80 13.45
C GLY A 515 -7.69 -12.00 12.53
N LEU A 516 -7.12 -13.09 13.05
CA LEU A 516 -6.85 -14.34 12.31
C LEU A 516 -7.89 -15.43 12.58
N PHE A 517 -8.58 -15.32 13.71
CA PHE A 517 -9.61 -16.26 14.13
C PHE A 517 -10.99 -15.61 14.04
N GLU A 518 -12.00 -16.43 13.81
CA GLU A 518 -13.41 -16.08 13.97
C GLU A 518 -14.10 -17.11 14.86
N GLU A 519 -15.08 -16.64 15.65
CA GLU A 519 -15.92 -17.55 16.43
C GLU A 519 -16.73 -18.45 15.50
N ALA A 520 -16.81 -19.73 15.86
CA ALA A 520 -17.55 -20.71 15.10
C ALA A 520 -18.22 -21.72 16.03
N SER A 521 -19.32 -22.30 15.54
CA SER A 521 -20.01 -23.38 16.23
C SER A 521 -20.42 -24.46 15.24
N ILE A 522 -20.25 -25.72 15.64
CA ILE A 522 -20.67 -26.87 14.86
C ILE A 522 -21.83 -27.53 15.60
N ALA A 523 -22.91 -27.84 14.86
CA ALA A 523 -24.01 -28.63 15.39
C ALA A 523 -23.52 -30.05 15.65
N GLY A 524 -23.79 -30.59 16.84
CA GLY A 524 -23.44 -31.97 17.11
C GLY A 524 -24.20 -32.94 16.20
N LYS A 525 -23.68 -34.16 16.03
CA LYS A 525 -24.14 -35.15 15.05
C LYS A 525 -25.59 -35.65 15.26
N THR A 526 -26.26 -35.28 16.34
CA THR A 526 -27.65 -35.65 16.63
C THR A 526 -28.46 -34.42 17.07
N SER A 527 -29.79 -34.46 16.85
CA SER A 527 -30.74 -33.41 17.25
C SER A 527 -30.75 -33.10 18.76
N THR A 528 -30.11 -33.93 19.58
CA THR A 528 -29.98 -33.81 21.04
C THR A 528 -28.58 -33.43 21.52
N SER A 529 -27.59 -33.29 20.63
CA SER A 529 -26.20 -33.01 21.03
C SER A 529 -25.93 -31.51 21.15
N ALA A 530 -25.24 -31.12 22.23
CA ALA A 530 -24.89 -29.73 22.50
C ALA A 530 -24.03 -29.13 21.39
N ARG A 531 -24.27 -27.87 21.01
CA ARG A 531 -23.43 -27.14 20.06
C ARG A 531 -22.03 -26.99 20.64
N ILE A 532 -21.02 -27.45 19.91
CA ILE A 532 -19.62 -27.22 20.26
C ILE A 532 -19.24 -25.86 19.71
N SER A 533 -18.73 -24.99 20.58
CA SER A 533 -18.30 -23.63 20.22
C SER A 533 -16.79 -23.50 20.40
N GLY A 534 -16.15 -22.79 19.49
CA GLY A 534 -14.72 -22.56 19.46
C GLY A 534 -14.36 -21.50 18.44
N TRP A 535 -13.15 -21.59 17.91
CA TRP A 535 -12.62 -20.64 16.94
C TRP A 535 -12.08 -21.39 15.72
N LYS A 536 -12.20 -20.80 14.55
CA LYS A 536 -11.56 -21.30 13.32
C LYS A 536 -10.77 -20.19 12.67
N LEU A 537 -9.81 -20.55 11.82
CA LEU A 537 -9.09 -19.57 11.04
C LEU A 537 -10.02 -18.94 10.00
N ASN A 538 -10.07 -17.61 9.98
CA ASN A 538 -10.65 -16.87 8.86
C ASN A 538 -9.66 -16.90 7.67
N ASP A 539 -9.99 -16.26 6.56
CA ASP A 539 -9.13 -16.32 5.36
C ASP A 539 -7.71 -15.77 5.58
N LYS A 540 -7.53 -14.79 6.47
CA LYS A 540 -6.20 -14.32 6.90
C LYS A 540 -5.49 -15.33 7.80
N GLY A 541 -6.22 -15.97 8.71
CA GLY A 541 -5.68 -17.04 9.55
C GLY A 541 -5.17 -18.21 8.72
N LYS A 542 -5.93 -18.63 7.70
CA LYS A 542 -5.54 -19.70 6.77
C LYS A 542 -4.28 -19.31 5.99
N PHE A 543 -4.21 -18.07 5.55
CA PHE A 543 -3.03 -17.50 4.88
C PHE A 543 -1.76 -17.62 5.73
N PHE A 544 -1.82 -17.29 7.03
CA PHE A 544 -0.65 -17.42 7.90
C PHE A 544 -0.35 -18.85 8.33
N HIS A 545 -1.39 -19.69 8.43
CA HIS A 545 -1.22 -21.12 8.67
C HIS A 545 -0.38 -21.78 7.58
N GLU A 546 -0.70 -21.53 6.31
CA GLU A 546 0.08 -22.06 5.19
C GLU A 546 1.50 -21.49 5.16
N PHE A 547 1.67 -20.21 5.47
CA PHE A 547 2.98 -19.58 5.53
C PHE A 547 3.89 -20.17 6.63
N LEU A 548 3.33 -20.42 7.82
CA LEU A 548 4.09 -20.91 8.98
C LEU A 548 4.39 -22.41 8.92
N THR A 549 3.59 -23.20 8.19
CA THR A 549 3.77 -24.65 8.04
C THR A 549 4.69 -25.04 6.89
N ASN A 550 4.90 -24.14 5.91
CA ASN A 550 5.82 -24.32 4.78
C ASN A 550 7.18 -23.60 4.95
N ARG A 551 7.45 -23.08 6.16
CA ARG A 551 8.76 -22.58 6.59
C ARG A 551 9.50 -23.67 7.35
#